data_AF-A0A2E4QEI3-F1
#
_entry.id   AF-A0A2E4QEI3-F1
#
_cell.length_a   1.000
_cell.length_b   1.000
_cell.length_c   1.000
_cell.angle_alpha   90.00
_cell.angle_beta   90.00
_cell.angle_gamma   90.00
#
_symmetry.space_group_name_H-M   'P 1'
#
loop_
_entity.id
_entity.type
_entity.pdbx_description
1 polymer ?
#
loop_
_entity_poly.entity_id
_entity_poly.type
_entity_poly.pdbx_seq_one_letter_code
_entity_poly.pdbx_strand_id
1 'polypeptide(L)'
;MMHQFNASVPGKIVWRARRGILELDCLLVAFINEHYSTFTDAEKQALENLLEVTDPELYDWVVSCQDSGNYQQHTLMIERMRSAANVIDS
;
A
#
# COMPACT_ATOMS: atom_id res chain seq x y z
N MET A 1 2.19 1.16 -19.36
CA MET A 1 3.35 1.82 -18.75
C MET A 1 3.68 1.02 -17.50
N MET A 2 4.86 0.39 -17.38
CA MET A 2 5.21 -0.32 -16.16
C MET A 2 5.53 0.73 -15.10
N HIS A 3 4.69 0.87 -14.07
CA HIS A 3 5.00 1.71 -12.93
C HIS A 3 6.28 1.15 -12.28
N GLN A 4 7.37 1.91 -12.35
CA GLN A 4 8.65 1.50 -11.77
C GLN A 4 8.70 1.90 -10.31
N PHE A 5 9.22 1.00 -9.49
CA PHE A 5 9.61 1.32 -8.12
C PHE A 5 10.96 2.03 -8.10
N ASN A 6 11.13 2.97 -7.18
CA ASN A 6 12.37 3.67 -6.93
C ASN A 6 13.46 2.69 -6.47
N ALA A 7 14.73 3.00 -6.80
CA ALA A 7 15.88 2.15 -6.47
C ALA A 7 16.11 1.94 -4.96
N SER A 8 15.49 2.77 -4.11
CA SER A 8 15.53 2.65 -2.65
C SER A 8 14.63 1.51 -2.12
N VAL A 9 13.67 1.05 -2.91
CA VAL A 9 12.69 0.03 -2.49
C VAL A 9 13.30 -1.37 -2.67
N PRO A 10 13.31 -2.21 -1.62
CA PRO A 10 13.85 -3.56 -1.73
C PRO A 10 12.97 -4.44 -2.61
N GLY A 11 13.60 -5.30 -3.41
CA GLY A 11 12.92 -6.17 -4.38
C GLY A 11 11.85 -7.09 -3.77
N LYS A 12 11.96 -7.44 -2.47
CA LYS A 12 10.95 -8.21 -1.73
C LYS A 12 9.61 -7.45 -1.63
N ILE A 13 9.65 -6.15 -1.35
CA ILE A 13 8.47 -5.29 -1.28
C ILE A 13 7.87 -5.11 -2.67
N VAL A 14 8.72 -4.84 -3.66
CA VAL A 14 8.31 -4.75 -5.07
C VAL A 14 7.56 -6.00 -5.51
N TRP A 15 8.09 -7.19 -5.19
CA TRP A 15 7.44 -8.44 -5.55
C TRP A 15 6.10 -8.65 -4.83
N ARG A 16 6.01 -8.30 -3.54
CA ARG A 16 4.75 -8.38 -2.77
C ARG A 16 3.70 -7.34 -3.18
N ALA A 17 4.12 -6.21 -3.73
CA ALA A 17 3.23 -5.14 -4.18
C ALA A 17 2.64 -5.40 -5.58
N ARG A 18 3.24 -6.29 -6.37
CA ARG A 18 2.72 -6.71 -7.67
C ARG A 18 1.50 -7.61 -7.48
N ARG A 19 0.32 -7.03 -7.56
CA ARG A 19 -0.96 -7.70 -7.36
C ARG A 19 -1.72 -7.86 -8.68
N GLY A 20 -2.76 -8.70 -8.68
CA GLY A 20 -3.57 -8.99 -9.89
C GLY A 20 -4.54 -7.88 -10.28
N ILE A 21 -4.77 -6.88 -9.40
CA ILE A 21 -5.70 -5.78 -9.58
C ILE A 21 -4.91 -4.52 -9.97
N LEU A 22 -5.23 -3.92 -11.12
CA LEU A 22 -4.51 -2.78 -11.68
C LEU A 22 -4.59 -1.52 -10.81
N GLU A 23 -5.78 -1.18 -10.30
CA GLU A 23 -5.92 -0.03 -9.39
C GLU A 23 -5.10 -0.20 -8.11
N LEU A 24 -5.10 -1.40 -7.53
CA LEU A 24 -4.33 -1.70 -6.34
C LEU A 24 -2.83 -1.63 -6.61
N ASP A 25 -2.37 -2.19 -7.73
CA ASP A 25 -0.96 -2.13 -8.15
C ASP A 25 -0.51 -0.67 -8.34
N CYS A 26 -1.30 0.15 -9.03
CA CYS A 26 -0.99 1.56 -9.24
C CYS A 26 -0.89 2.33 -7.91
N LEU A 27 -1.88 2.14 -7.03
CA LEU A 27 -1.93 2.78 -5.72
C LEU A 27 -0.74 2.37 -4.84
N LEU A 28 -0.45 1.06 -4.77
CA LEU A 28 0.69 0.54 -4.02
C LEU A 28 2.02 1.08 -4.55
N VAL A 29 2.21 1.12 -5.87
CA VAL A 29 3.44 1.65 -6.47
C VAL A 29 3.60 3.14 -6.15
N ALA A 30 2.55 3.94 -6.34
CA ALA A 30 2.59 5.37 -6.02
C ALA A 30 2.88 5.61 -4.53
N PHE A 31 2.15 4.94 -3.65
CA PHE A 31 2.30 5.05 -2.19
C PHE A 31 3.71 4.66 -1.74
N ILE A 32 4.23 3.52 -2.21
CA ILE A 32 5.56 3.06 -1.85
C ILE A 32 6.61 4.02 -2.41
N ASN A 33 6.50 4.48 -3.65
CA ASN A 33 7.50 5.40 -4.20
C ASN A 33 7.60 6.72 -3.44
N GLU A 34 6.46 7.26 -3.02
CA GLU A 34 6.39 8.55 -2.34
C GLU A 34 6.76 8.45 -0.86
N HIS A 35 6.24 7.43 -0.15
CA HIS A 35 6.42 7.31 1.30
C HIS A 35 7.59 6.43 1.73
N TYR A 36 8.00 5.43 0.95
CA TYR A 36 9.04 4.49 1.38
C TYR A 36 10.38 5.16 1.69
N SER A 37 10.72 6.23 0.98
CA SER A 37 11.93 7.03 1.25
C SER A 37 11.85 7.79 2.58
N THR A 38 10.65 8.05 3.07
CA THR A 38 10.37 8.75 4.33
C THR A 38 10.09 7.82 5.50
N PHE A 39 9.87 6.53 5.23
CA PHE A 39 9.51 5.56 6.26
C PHE A 39 10.68 5.20 7.17
N THR A 40 10.38 5.20 8.47
CA THR A 40 11.19 4.62 9.53
C THR A 40 11.12 3.09 9.52
N ASP A 41 12.05 2.41 10.20
CA ASP A 41 12.03 0.94 10.30
C ASP A 41 10.71 0.37 10.83
N ALA A 42 10.05 1.06 11.77
CA ALA A 42 8.75 0.66 12.29
C ALA A 42 7.64 0.73 11.22
N GLU A 43 7.66 1.76 10.38
CA GLU A 43 6.70 1.90 9.27
C GLU A 43 6.98 0.90 8.16
N LYS A 44 8.25 0.61 7.87
CA LYS A 44 8.62 -0.44 6.92
C LYS A 44 8.10 -1.80 7.40
N GLN A 45 8.22 -2.11 8.69
CA GLN A 45 7.64 -3.32 9.27
C GLN A 45 6.11 -3.33 9.19
N ALA A 46 5.46 -2.21 9.49
CA ALA A 46 4.00 -2.10 9.36
C ALA A 46 3.53 -2.29 7.91
N LEU A 47 4.31 -1.80 6.93
CA LEU A 47 4.07 -2.01 5.50
C LEU A 47 4.27 -3.47 5.13
N GLU A 48 5.33 -4.11 5.61
CA GLU A 48 5.57 -5.53 5.39
C GLU A 48 4.41 -6.39 5.92
N ASN A 49 3.91 -6.09 7.12
CA ASN A 49 2.76 -6.77 7.71
C ASN A 49 1.48 -6.49 6.90
N LEU A 50 1.27 -5.26 6.42
CA LEU A 50 0.13 -4.94 5.56
C LEU A 50 0.19 -5.72 4.24
N LEU A 51 1.38 -5.90 3.66
CA LEU A 51 1.59 -6.69 2.45
C LEU A 51 1.40 -8.20 2.66
N GLU A 52 1.27 -8.69 3.90
CA GLU A 52 0.87 -10.07 4.18
C GLU A 52 -0.65 -10.27 4.07
N VAL A 53 -1.43 -9.19 4.05
CA VAL A 53 -2.88 -9.23 3.85
C VAL A 53 -3.20 -9.61 2.39
N THR A 54 -4.35 -10.26 2.22
CA THR A 54 -4.82 -10.70 0.89
C THR A 54 -5.28 -9.51 0.04
N ASP A 55 -5.15 -9.63 -1.29
CA ASP A 55 -5.60 -8.60 -2.25
C ASP A 55 -7.02 -8.10 -2.04
N PRO A 56 -8.04 -8.99 -1.91
CA PRO A 56 -9.42 -8.54 -1.74
C PRO A 56 -9.62 -7.74 -0.46
N GLU A 57 -8.98 -8.10 0.66
CA GLU A 57 -9.11 -7.34 1.90
C GLU A 57 -8.42 -5.98 1.81
N LEU A 58 -7.22 -5.93 1.24
CA LEU A 58 -6.48 -4.68 1.08
C LEU A 58 -7.22 -3.71 0.15
N TYR A 59 -7.83 -4.24 -0.92
CA TYR A 59 -8.71 -3.48 -1.80
C TYR A 59 -9.97 -3.00 -1.06
N ASP A 60 -10.60 -3.85 -0.25
CA ASP A 60 -11.79 -3.50 0.52
C ASP A 60 -11.52 -2.33 1.47
N TRP A 61 -10.38 -2.36 2.17
CA TRP A 61 -10.02 -1.34 3.15
C TRP A 61 -9.59 -0.01 2.54
N VAL A 62 -8.81 -0.05 1.47
CA VAL A 62 -8.18 1.14 0.87
C VAL A 62 -9.05 1.74 -0.23
N VAL A 63 -9.64 0.90 -1.10
CA VAL A 63 -10.41 1.34 -2.27
C VAL A 63 -11.91 1.36 -1.97
N SER A 64 -12.45 0.23 -1.47
CA SER A 64 -13.89 0.11 -1.18
C SER A 64 -14.31 0.86 0.09
N CYS A 65 -13.34 1.27 0.93
CA CYS A 65 -13.56 1.84 2.26
C CYS A 65 -14.50 1.02 3.14
N GLN A 66 -14.61 -0.28 2.86
CA GLN A 66 -15.45 -1.19 3.60
C GLN A 66 -14.71 -1.65 4.84
N ASP A 67 -15.43 -1.53 5.96
CA ASP A 67 -14.87 -1.83 7.26
C ASP A 67 -15.01 -3.33 7.52
N SER A 68 -14.01 -4.14 7.16
CA SER A 68 -14.05 -5.57 7.45
C SER A 68 -13.77 -5.88 8.94
N GLY A 69 -13.70 -4.86 9.81
CA GLY A 69 -13.63 -4.98 11.27
C GLY A 69 -12.31 -5.50 11.84
N ASN A 70 -11.35 -5.89 10.99
CA ASN A 70 -10.15 -6.63 11.39
C ASN A 70 -8.82 -5.92 11.09
N TYR A 71 -8.86 -4.63 10.74
CA TYR A 71 -7.66 -3.86 10.40
C TYR A 71 -7.15 -2.97 11.54
N GLN A 72 -7.60 -3.19 12.78
CA GLN A 72 -7.22 -2.35 13.94
C GLN A 72 -5.70 -2.17 14.07
N GLN A 73 -4.93 -3.23 13.82
CA GLN A 73 -3.46 -3.21 13.85
C GLN A 73 -2.80 -2.45 12.67
N HIS A 74 -3.51 -2.29 11.55
CA HIS A 74 -3.05 -1.62 10.34
C HIS A 74 -3.70 -0.24 10.10
N THR A 75 -4.58 0.20 11.00
CA THR A 75 -5.35 1.45 10.89
C THR A 75 -4.51 2.63 10.43
N LEU A 76 -3.34 2.83 11.05
CA LEU A 76 -2.45 3.93 10.71
C LEU A 76 -1.94 3.88 9.26
N MET A 77 -1.61 2.69 8.75
CA MET A 77 -1.08 2.53 7.40
C MET A 77 -2.18 2.66 6.34
N ILE A 78 -3.38 2.13 6.64
CA ILE A 78 -4.56 2.23 5.77
C ILE A 78 -5.01 3.69 5.66
N GLU A 79 -5.07 4.41 6.78
CA GLU A 79 -5.46 5.84 6.76
C GLU A 79 -4.48 6.67 5.95
N ARG A 80 -3.16 6.39 6.06
CA ARG A 80 -2.15 7.02 5.19
C ARG A 80 -2.32 6.66 3.73
N MET A 81 -2.57 5.39 3.40
CA MET A 81 -2.84 4.97 2.02
C MET A 81 -4.09 5.64 1.45
N ARG A 82 -5.16 5.75 2.24
CA ARG A 82 -6.39 6.46 1.84
C ARG A 82 -6.12 7.94 1.60
N SER A 83 -5.33 8.58 2.46
CA SER A 83 -4.94 9.98 2.26
C SER A 83 -4.13 10.19 0.98
N ALA A 84 -3.28 9.23 0.60
CA ALA A 84 -2.55 9.27 -0.67
C ALA A 84 -3.46 8.95 -1.88
N ALA A 85 -4.39 8.01 -1.74
CA ALA A 85 -5.32 7.62 -2.80
C ALA A 85 -6.29 8.75 -3.20
N ASN A 86 -6.78 9.53 -2.23
CA ASN A 86 -7.67 10.66 -2.48
C ASN A 86 -7.01 11.80 -3.28
N VAL A 87 -5.67 11.81 -3.39
CA VAL A 87 -4.92 12.77 -4.20
C VAL A 87 -4.88 12.37 -5.68
N ILE A 88 -5.11 11.10 -6.01
CA ILE A 88 -4.98 10.57 -7.37
C ILE A 88 -6.21 10.86 -8.25
N ASP A 89 -7.37 11.21 -7.66
CA ASP A 89 -8.63 11.49 -8.37
C ASP A 89 -8.92 13.00 -8.59
N SER A 90 -7.89 13.87 -8.63
CA SER A 90 -8.05 15.31 -8.95
C SER A 90 -7.17 15.79 -10.11
#